data_AF-A0A392RNL2-F1
#
_entry.id   AF-A0A392RNL2-F1
#
_cell.length_a   1.000
_cell.length_b   1.000
_cell.length_c   1.000
_cell.angle_alpha   90.00
_cell.angle_beta   90.00
_cell.angle_gamma   90.00
#
_symmetry.space_group_name_H-M   'P 1'
#
loop_
_entity.id
_entity.type
_entity.pdbx_description
1 polymer ?
#
loop_
_entity_poly.entity_id
_entity_poly.type
_entity_poly.pdbx_seq_one_letter_code
_entity_poly.pdbx_strand_id
1 'polypeptide(L)' 'EQYGAFEAQRKAQEEARAAAARSPAFTYSELGLDDPDEFNNFMNHDPPANV' A
#
# COMPACT_ATOMS: atom_id res chain seq x y z
N GLU A 1 -28.19 -12.36 2.55
CA GLU A 1 -27.17 -11.81 1.63
C GLU A 1 -26.03 -11.10 2.36
N GLN A 2 -26.30 -10.25 3.36
CA GLN A 2 -25.28 -9.55 4.19
C GLN A 2 -24.18 -10.45 4.80
N TYR A 3 -24.53 -11.67 5.23
CA TYR A 3 -23.57 -12.60 5.85
C TYR A 3 -22.46 -13.06 4.88
N GLY A 4 -22.81 -13.22 3.59
CA GLY A 4 -21.83 -13.60 2.56
C GLY A 4 -20.86 -12.47 2.21
N ALA A 5 -21.31 -11.21 2.26
CA ALA A 5 -20.45 -10.05 2.02
C ALA A 5 -19.39 -9.89 3.12
N PHE A 6 -19.78 -10.13 4.38
CA PHE A 6 -18.85 -10.10 5.52
C PHE A 6 -17.79 -11.20 5.43
N GLU A 7 -18.18 -12.44 5.12
CA GLU A 7 -17.22 -13.53 4.93
C GLU A 7 -16.27 -13.30 3.76
N ALA A 8 -16.78 -12.76 2.65
CA ALA A 8 -15.97 -12.41 1.49
C ALA A 8 -14.93 -11.33 1.84
N GLN A 9 -15.34 -10.28 2.57
CA GLN A 9 -14.42 -9.23 3.04
C GLN A 9 -13.37 -9.80 3.99
N ARG A 10 -13.77 -10.66 4.94
CA ARG A 10 -12.85 -11.31 5.88
C ARG A 10 -11.79 -12.13 5.13
N LYS A 11 -12.22 -12.94 4.16
CA LYS A 11 -11.33 -13.76 3.33
C LYS A 11 -10.38 -12.90 2.49
N ALA A 12 -10.89 -11.85 1.85
CA ALA A 12 -10.07 -10.93 1.06
C ALA A 12 -9.01 -10.23 1.92
N GLN A 13 -9.35 -9.84 3.16
CA GLN A 13 -8.39 -9.22 4.08
C GLN A 13 -7.32 -10.22 4.55
N GLU A 14 -7.69 -11.49 4.77
CA GLU A 14 -6.77 -12.57 5.12
C GLU A 14 -5.78 -12.86 3.97
N GLU A 15 -6.26 -12.93 2.73
CA GLU A 15 -5.41 -13.06 1.54
C GLU A 15 -4.48 -11.85 1.35
N ALA A 16 -4.97 -10.63 1.55
CA ALA A 16 -4.15 -9.42 1.46
C ALA A 16 -3.01 -9.41 2.50
N ARG A 17 -3.29 -9.84 3.74
CA ARG A 17 -2.25 -9.97 4.78
C ARG A 17 -1.24 -11.06 4.44
N ALA A 18 -1.69 -12.20 3.92
CA ALA A 18 -0.80 -13.26 3.48
C ALA A 18 0.08 -12.83 2.29
N ALA A 19 -0.45 -12.03 1.36
CA ALA A 19 0.31 -11.44 0.27
C ALA A 19 1.33 -10.41 0.77
N ALA A 20 0.94 -9.53 1.69
CA ALA A 20 1.83 -8.56 2.32
C ALA A 20 2.95 -9.23 3.14
N ALA A 21 2.68 -10.36 3.78
CA ALA A 21 3.71 -11.16 4.47
C ALA A 21 4.71 -11.81 3.52
N ARG A 22 4.38 -11.92 2.22
CA ARG A 22 5.25 -12.45 1.17
C ARG A 22 5.90 -11.36 0.32
N SER A 23 5.52 -10.10 0.52
CA SER A 23 6.19 -8.96 -0.10
C SER A 23 7.45 -8.59 0.68
N PRO A 24 8.51 -8.11 0.01
CA PRO A 24 9.64 -7.49 0.70
C PRO A 24 9.13 -6.37 1.61
N ALA A 25 9.55 -6.40 2.88
CA ALA A 25 9.22 -5.36 3.83
C ALA A 25 10.22 -4.21 3.64
N PHE A 26 9.74 -3.08 3.10
CA PHE A 26 10.49 -1.84 3.05
C PHE A 26 10.15 -1.01 4.30
N THR A 27 11.15 -0.38 4.91
CA THR A 27 10.92 0.56 6.00
C THR A 27 10.62 1.95 5.44
N TYR A 28 9.91 2.78 6.21
CA TYR A 28 9.67 4.18 5.82
C TYR A 28 10.99 4.92 5.54
N SER A 29 12.03 4.65 6.33
CA SER A 29 13.35 5.26 6.12
C SER A 29 14.04 4.81 4.84
N GLU A 30 13.84 3.56 4.38
CA GLU A 30 14.38 3.07 3.10
C GLU A 30 13.66 3.69 1.89
N LEU A 31 12.38 4.03 2.06
CA LEU A 31 11.58 4.68 1.03
C LEU A 31 11.73 6.21 1.01
N GLY A 32 12.53 6.79 1.91
CA GLY A 32 12.60 8.25 2.08
C GLY A 32 11.24 8.84 2.47
N LEU A 33 10.47 8.10 3.28
CA LEU A 33 9.13 8.49 3.76
C LEU A 33 9.13 8.70 5.28
N ASP A 34 10.31 8.83 5.88
CA ASP A 34 10.48 9.14 7.30
C ASP A 34 10.02 10.58 7.60
N ASP A 35 10.24 11.48 6.64
CA ASP A 35 9.84 12.87 6.72
C ASP A 35 8.46 13.08 6.05
N PRO A 36 7.47 13.66 6.76
CA PRO A 36 6.12 13.86 6.21
C PRO A 36 6.07 14.81 5.00
N ASP A 37 7.08 15.67 4.83
CA ASP A 37 7.25 16.50 3.63
C ASP A 37 7.68 15.67 2.41
N GLU A 38 8.53 14.65 2.59
CA GLU A 38 8.96 13.76 1.49
C GLU A 38 7.83 12.84 0.99
N PHE A 39 6.88 12.47 1.85
CA PHE A 39 5.73 11.66 1.46
C PHE A 39 4.89 12.32 0.35
N ASN A 40 4.71 13.64 0.42
CA ASN A 40 3.97 14.37 -0.62
C ASN A 40 4.73 14.37 -1.96
N ASN A 41 6.05 14.43 -1.94
CA ASN A 41 6.86 14.38 -3.17
C ASN A 41 6.82 12.99 -3.82
N PHE A 42 6.76 11.94 -3.00
CA PHE A 42 6.58 10.57 -3.48
C PHE A 42 5.20 10.35 -4.13
N MET A 43 4.13 10.82 -3.48
CA MET A 43 2.76 10.64 -3.96
C MET A 43 2.38 11.57 -5.12
N ASN A 44 2.89 12.79 -5.14
CA ASN A 44 2.64 13.78 -6.18
C ASN A 44 3.84 13.92 -7.12
N HIS A 45 4.53 12.81 -7.40
CA HIS A 45 5.60 12.85 -8.38
C HIS A 45 4.96 13.19 -9.73
N ASP A 46 5.15 14.44 -10.17
CA ASP A 46 4.71 14.87 -11.49
C ASP A 46 5.38 13.90 -12.49
N PRO A 47 4.61 13.18 -13.31
CA PRO A 47 5.21 12.31 -14.30
C PRO A 47 6.13 13.18 -15.15
N PRO A 48 7.37 12.74 -15.46
CA PRO A 48 8.27 13.55 -16.26
C PRO A 48 7.50 13.97 -17.51
N ALA A 49 7.36 15.29 -17.71
CA ALA A 49 6.71 15.84 -18.87
C ALA A 49 7.31 15.14 -20.09
N ASN A 50 6.49 14.36 -20.78
CA ASN A 50 6.91 13.43 -21.82
C ASN A 50 7.67 14.20 -22.91
N VAL A 51 9.01 14.16 -22.86
CA VAL A 51 9.92 14.78 -23.85
C VAL A 51 9.95 13.99 -25.15
#